data_AF-A0A431LPP1-F1
#
_entry.id   AF-A0A431LPP1-F1
#
_cell.length_a   1.000
_cell.length_b   1.000
_cell.length_c   1.000
_cell.angle_alpha   90.00
_cell.angle_beta   90.00
_cell.angle_gamma   90.00
#
_symmetry.space_group_name_H-M   'P 1'
#
loop_
_entity.id
_entity.type
_entity.pdbx_description
1 polymer ?
#
loop_
_entity_poly.entity_id
_entity_poly.type
_entity_poly.pdbx_seq_one_letter_code
_entity_poly.pdbx_strand_id
1 'polypeptide(L)'
;MDAVVENGAAGLSIADAGTEEAFLDAWTRTLTAHARHLRGKGETLSAPVAVIYAEDCADVGVGLAWLSKPMLGGSHAEPLAGTLAVGTGEIGGYAKPVRLPDTDAMTAAIREAGLGKSLTVALLSEASMVIWPRGLDSKSAPFLKELGDAPVVLDLAALDRSLEAFYERAARQPEEWWRDRSQRITVEEPESVVQHDLWNFLLGKFSDVARVKKETTIGHGRADITVTPIKPDHASAVLELKVTRDFRTPRPGTVRATRISLKSNIDWAQSGVAQTAAYRDDERLDAAYLCVYDFCAGKKPQIEQAIQHAAAPYNVKASRYWITASHEEHRADRYPLMPSGTPPVKA
;
A
#
# COMPACT_ATOMS: atom_id res chain seq x y z
N MET A 1 -0.65 -32.72 24.14
CA MET A 1 -0.49 -31.33 23.67
C MET A 1 -0.44 -31.35 22.15
N ASP A 2 -1.39 -32.05 21.53
CA ASP A 2 -1.47 -32.28 20.09
C ASP A 2 -2.91 -32.01 19.68
N ALA A 3 -3.17 -30.78 19.21
CA ALA A 3 -4.37 -30.38 18.48
C ALA A 3 -4.33 -28.87 18.14
N VAL A 4 -3.32 -28.42 17.37
CA VAL A 4 -3.41 -27.14 16.62
C VAL A 4 -2.55 -27.21 15.35
N VAL A 5 -2.75 -28.24 14.52
CA VAL A 5 -2.18 -28.26 13.15
C VAL A 5 -3.23 -28.86 12.21
N GLU A 6 -4.41 -28.28 12.15
CA GLU A 6 -5.40 -28.59 11.12
C GLU A 6 -6.47 -27.49 11.12
N ASN A 7 -6.28 -26.50 10.24
CA ASN A 7 -7.29 -25.63 9.59
C ASN A 7 -6.65 -24.35 9.02
N GLY A 8 -5.55 -24.50 8.27
CA GLY A 8 -4.91 -23.40 7.53
C GLY A 8 -5.31 -23.33 6.05
N ALA A 9 -6.11 -24.27 5.55
CA ALA A 9 -6.45 -24.36 4.14
C ALA A 9 -7.98 -24.33 3.94
N ALA A 10 -8.56 -23.13 3.83
CA ALA A 10 -9.81 -22.89 3.10
C ALA A 10 -10.17 -21.41 3.19
N GLY A 11 -9.46 -20.60 2.42
CA GLY A 11 -9.80 -19.19 2.28
C GLY A 11 -8.97 -18.47 1.26
N LEU A 12 -8.43 -19.18 0.25
CA LEU A 12 -7.74 -18.61 -0.91
C LEU A 12 -8.55 -17.39 -1.38
N SER A 13 -7.90 -16.23 -1.30
CA SER A 13 -8.40 -15.05 -1.99
C SER A 13 -8.52 -15.44 -3.45
N ILE A 14 -9.72 -15.37 -4.02
CA ILE A 14 -9.93 -15.49 -5.46
C ILE A 14 -9.49 -14.16 -6.07
N ALA A 15 -8.21 -13.82 -5.90
CA ALA A 15 -7.54 -12.96 -6.86
C ALA A 15 -7.19 -13.85 -8.04
N ASP A 16 -7.40 -13.37 -9.27
CA ASP A 16 -7.01 -14.14 -10.44
C ASP A 16 -5.51 -14.41 -10.36
N ALA A 17 -5.14 -15.70 -10.35
CA ALA A 17 -3.75 -16.11 -10.41
C ALA A 17 -3.11 -15.44 -11.64
N GLY A 18 -1.97 -14.76 -11.47
CA GLY A 18 -1.45 -13.91 -12.53
C GLY A 18 -1.41 -12.42 -12.18
N THR A 19 -2.16 -11.97 -11.17
CA THR A 19 -2.28 -10.53 -10.86
C THR A 19 -1.28 -10.05 -9.80
N GLU A 20 -0.98 -8.74 -9.81
CA GLU A 20 -0.20 -8.10 -8.74
C GLU A 20 -0.84 -8.30 -7.35
N GLU A 21 -2.17 -8.30 -7.29
CA GLU A 21 -2.93 -8.57 -6.05
C GLU A 21 -2.62 -9.97 -5.52
N ALA A 22 -2.81 -10.98 -6.38
CA ALA A 22 -2.52 -12.37 -6.02
C ALA A 22 -1.06 -12.51 -5.61
N PHE A 23 -0.14 -11.90 -6.34
CA PHE A 23 1.29 -11.93 -6.05
C PHE A 23 1.62 -11.31 -4.68
N LEU A 24 1.15 -10.10 -4.39
CA LEU A 24 1.48 -9.40 -3.15
C LEU A 24 0.89 -10.13 -1.94
N ASP A 25 -0.37 -10.53 -2.05
CA ASP A 25 -1.10 -11.26 -1.00
C ASP A 25 -0.42 -12.61 -0.69
N ALA A 26 -0.09 -13.36 -1.75
CA ALA A 26 0.61 -14.63 -1.70
C ALA A 26 1.97 -14.55 -1.01
N TRP A 27 2.88 -13.77 -1.56
CA TRP A 27 4.28 -13.74 -1.12
C TRP A 27 4.42 -13.10 0.25
N THR A 28 3.56 -12.13 0.57
CA THR A 28 3.50 -11.57 1.93
C THR A 28 3.16 -12.65 2.95
N ARG A 29 2.17 -13.51 2.69
CA ARG A 29 1.81 -14.62 3.58
C ARG A 29 2.88 -15.72 3.64
N THR A 30 3.40 -16.15 2.48
CA THR A 30 4.44 -17.18 2.39
C THR A 30 5.71 -16.78 3.14
N LEU A 31 6.21 -15.56 2.92
CA LEU A 31 7.41 -15.08 3.60
C LEU A 31 7.18 -14.81 5.09
N THR A 32 5.97 -14.37 5.48
CA THR A 32 5.60 -14.27 6.90
C THR A 32 5.61 -15.64 7.59
N ALA A 33 5.06 -16.67 6.93
CA ALA A 33 5.08 -18.03 7.45
C ALA A 33 6.50 -18.60 7.52
N HIS A 34 7.34 -18.32 6.52
CA HIS A 34 8.75 -18.71 6.53
C HIS A 34 9.52 -18.05 7.68
N ALA A 35 9.34 -16.75 7.90
CA ALA A 35 9.95 -16.04 9.02
C ALA A 35 9.53 -16.62 10.38
N ARG A 36 8.24 -16.94 10.56
CA ARG A 36 7.73 -17.61 11.77
C ARG A 36 8.36 -19.00 11.96
N HIS A 37 8.56 -19.74 10.88
CA HIS A 37 9.22 -21.04 10.93
C HIS A 37 10.66 -20.95 11.42
N LEU A 38 11.45 -20.02 10.88
CA LEU A 38 12.83 -19.77 11.31
C LEU A 38 12.87 -19.43 12.81
N ARG A 39 12.05 -18.47 13.24
CA ARG A 39 11.96 -18.08 14.67
C ARG A 39 11.56 -19.25 15.57
N GLY A 40 10.57 -20.05 15.15
CA GLY A 40 10.12 -21.23 15.89
C GLY A 40 11.22 -22.29 16.08
N LYS A 41 12.23 -22.30 15.21
CA LYS A 41 13.43 -23.15 15.32
C LYS A 41 14.62 -22.48 16.01
N GLY A 42 14.52 -21.19 16.34
CA GLY A 42 15.67 -20.41 16.80
C GLY A 42 16.71 -20.14 15.71
N GLU A 43 16.31 -20.23 14.44
CA GLU A 43 17.15 -19.94 13.27
C GLU A 43 16.99 -18.48 12.84
N THR A 44 18.04 -17.90 12.26
CA THR A 44 18.02 -16.56 11.67
C THR A 44 18.11 -16.64 10.15
N LEU A 45 17.59 -15.62 9.47
CA LEU A 45 17.71 -15.55 8.01
C LEU A 45 19.17 -15.22 7.63
N SER A 46 19.86 -16.17 7.00
CA SER A 46 21.29 -16.03 6.67
C SER A 46 21.60 -15.15 5.45
N ALA A 47 20.60 -14.90 4.59
CA ALA A 47 20.69 -14.03 3.41
C ALA A 47 19.28 -13.61 2.98
N PRO A 48 19.09 -12.44 2.34
CA PRO A 48 17.77 -11.94 1.98
C PRO A 48 17.06 -12.84 0.97
N VAL A 49 15.74 -12.79 0.98
CA VAL A 49 14.88 -13.41 -0.03
C VAL A 49 14.19 -12.30 -0.78
N ALA A 50 14.21 -12.30 -2.12
CA ALA A 50 13.43 -11.35 -2.91
C ALA A 50 12.62 -12.09 -3.98
N VAL A 51 11.34 -11.75 -4.09
CA VAL A 51 10.47 -12.23 -5.15
C VAL A 51 9.88 -11.03 -5.87
N ILE A 52 9.86 -11.11 -7.19
CA ILE A 52 9.50 -10.03 -8.10
C ILE A 52 8.31 -10.43 -8.94
N TYR A 53 7.35 -9.52 -9.06
CA TYR A 53 6.22 -9.70 -9.96
C TYR A 53 6.66 -9.54 -11.42
N ALA A 54 6.22 -10.45 -12.27
CA ALA A 54 6.34 -10.34 -13.72
C ALA A 54 5.13 -10.98 -14.38
N GLU A 55 4.35 -10.23 -15.17
CA GLU A 55 3.13 -10.73 -15.84
C GLU A 55 3.41 -12.01 -16.64
N ASP A 56 4.50 -12.03 -17.41
CA ASP A 56 5.00 -13.22 -18.08
C ASP A 56 6.31 -13.70 -17.44
N CYS A 57 6.18 -14.30 -16.26
CA CYS A 57 7.35 -14.80 -15.53
C CYS A 57 8.08 -15.94 -16.26
N ALA A 58 7.42 -16.63 -17.20
CA ALA A 58 8.03 -17.66 -18.02
C ALA A 58 8.98 -17.06 -19.05
N ASP A 59 8.53 -16.07 -19.82
CA ASP A 59 9.37 -15.38 -20.80
C ASP A 59 10.53 -14.65 -20.13
N VAL A 60 10.27 -13.95 -19.01
CA VAL A 60 11.31 -13.28 -18.24
C VAL A 60 12.33 -14.30 -17.69
N GLY A 61 11.85 -15.36 -17.05
CA GLY A 61 12.70 -16.37 -16.43
C GLY A 61 13.57 -17.11 -17.46
N VAL A 62 12.99 -17.51 -18.59
CA VAL A 62 13.72 -18.16 -19.70
C VAL A 62 14.73 -17.20 -20.32
N GLY A 63 14.32 -15.94 -20.58
CA GLY A 63 15.20 -14.91 -21.15
C GLY A 63 16.42 -14.60 -20.27
N LEU A 64 16.27 -14.72 -18.96
CA LEU A 64 17.36 -14.54 -17.98
C LEU A 64 18.12 -15.84 -17.65
N ALA A 65 17.78 -16.96 -18.29
CA ALA A 65 18.31 -18.30 -17.99
C ALA A 65 18.13 -18.71 -16.51
N TRP A 66 17.03 -18.30 -15.89
CA TRP A 66 16.66 -18.71 -14.53
C TRP A 66 16.00 -20.09 -14.54
N LEU A 67 16.07 -20.80 -13.42
CA LEU A 67 15.56 -22.16 -13.31
C LEU A 67 14.09 -22.13 -12.94
N SER A 68 13.26 -22.82 -13.74
CA SER A 68 11.87 -23.07 -13.36
C SER A 68 11.82 -23.85 -12.06
N LYS A 69 10.99 -23.38 -11.13
CA LYS A 69 10.71 -23.99 -9.84
C LYS A 69 9.19 -24.18 -9.77
N PRO A 70 8.65 -25.39 -9.94
CA PRO A 70 7.21 -25.60 -9.98
C PRO A 70 6.52 -25.43 -8.62
N MET A 71 7.27 -25.48 -7.52
CA MET A 71 6.73 -25.39 -6.14
C MET A 71 7.49 -24.40 -5.27
N LEU A 72 8.09 -23.35 -5.85
CA LEU A 72 8.71 -22.28 -5.08
C LEU A 72 7.68 -21.68 -4.11
N GLY A 73 8.00 -21.61 -2.82
CA GLY A 73 7.09 -21.09 -1.80
C GLY A 73 5.99 -22.08 -1.39
N GLY A 74 5.97 -23.30 -1.94
CA GLY A 74 5.00 -24.34 -1.60
C GLY A 74 5.13 -24.91 -0.18
N SER A 75 6.21 -24.56 0.52
CA SER A 75 6.41 -24.88 1.93
C SER A 75 7.10 -23.73 2.65
N HIS A 76 6.59 -23.36 3.83
CA HIS A 76 7.22 -22.38 4.71
C HIS A 76 8.58 -22.87 5.27
N ALA A 77 8.89 -24.17 5.16
CA ALA A 77 10.16 -24.75 5.58
C ALA A 77 11.21 -24.81 4.44
N GLU A 78 10.89 -24.32 3.24
CA GLU A 78 11.83 -24.29 2.13
C GLU A 78 13.05 -23.40 2.48
N PRO A 79 14.30 -23.80 2.15
CA PRO A 79 15.46 -22.96 2.39
C PRO A 79 15.50 -21.81 1.38
N LEU A 80 14.84 -20.69 1.70
CA LEU A 80 14.70 -19.55 0.80
C LEU A 80 15.85 -18.54 0.87
N ALA A 81 16.73 -18.63 1.87
CA ALA A 81 17.84 -17.69 2.07
C ALA A 81 18.68 -17.46 0.79
N GLY A 82 18.83 -16.21 0.38
CA GLY A 82 19.56 -15.82 -0.83
C GLY A 82 18.84 -16.09 -2.15
N THR A 83 17.56 -16.49 -2.13
CA THR A 83 16.77 -16.67 -3.36
C THR A 83 16.37 -15.32 -3.94
N LEU A 84 16.65 -15.14 -5.23
CA LEU A 84 16.00 -14.15 -6.09
C LEU A 84 15.08 -14.90 -7.06
N ALA A 85 13.81 -14.52 -7.14
CA ALA A 85 12.85 -15.16 -8.02
C ALA A 85 11.89 -14.17 -8.69
N VAL A 86 11.32 -14.60 -9.82
CA VAL A 86 10.16 -13.98 -10.47
C VAL A 86 8.97 -14.92 -10.41
N GLY A 87 7.77 -14.36 -10.22
CA GLY A 87 6.53 -15.12 -10.19
C GLY A 87 5.30 -14.23 -10.31
N THR A 88 4.13 -14.86 -10.42
CA THR A 88 2.83 -14.21 -10.57
C THR A 88 1.84 -14.56 -9.45
N GLY A 89 2.21 -15.44 -8.50
CA GLY A 89 1.35 -15.94 -7.43
C GLY A 89 2.03 -16.91 -6.45
N GLU A 90 1.23 -17.56 -5.59
CA GLU A 90 1.63 -18.34 -4.38
C GLU A 90 2.62 -19.49 -4.63
N ILE A 91 2.53 -20.17 -5.78
CA ILE A 91 3.30 -21.40 -6.02
C ILE A 91 4.00 -21.33 -7.36
N GLY A 92 5.31 -21.54 -7.29
CA GLY A 92 6.17 -21.69 -8.44
C GLY A 92 6.67 -20.38 -9.05
N GLY A 93 7.41 -20.49 -10.14
CA GLY A 93 8.05 -19.37 -10.82
C GLY A 93 9.44 -19.73 -11.32
N TYR A 94 10.30 -18.73 -11.46
CA TYR A 94 11.68 -18.91 -11.88
C TYR A 94 12.62 -18.30 -10.86
N ALA A 95 13.62 -19.06 -10.44
CA ALA A 95 14.61 -18.62 -9.47
C ALA A 95 15.98 -18.49 -10.14
N LYS A 96 16.71 -17.43 -9.77
CA LYS A 96 18.12 -17.29 -10.14
C LYS A 96 18.87 -18.54 -9.64
N PRO A 97 19.70 -19.19 -10.48
CA PRO A 97 20.38 -20.44 -10.09
C PRO A 97 21.33 -20.25 -8.92
N VAL A 98 21.96 -19.08 -8.85
CA VAL A 98 22.95 -18.71 -7.83
C VAL A 98 22.25 -17.99 -6.68
N ARG A 99 22.51 -18.46 -5.45
CA ARG A 99 22.07 -17.78 -4.23
C ARG A 99 22.89 -16.52 -4.00
N LEU A 100 22.21 -15.43 -3.63
CA LEU A 100 22.82 -14.13 -3.39
C LEU A 100 23.08 -13.95 -1.89
N PRO A 101 24.29 -13.52 -1.49
CA PRO A 101 24.69 -13.54 -0.09
C PRO A 101 24.11 -12.40 0.76
N ASP A 102 23.79 -11.26 0.15
CA ASP A 102 23.42 -10.04 0.85
C ASP A 102 22.50 -9.13 0.02
N THR A 103 22.07 -8.02 0.63
CA THR A 103 21.13 -7.06 0.05
C THR A 103 21.70 -6.30 -1.14
N ASP A 104 23.02 -6.03 -1.16
CA ASP A 104 23.66 -5.29 -2.24
C ASP A 104 23.75 -6.16 -3.50
N ALA A 105 24.17 -7.43 -3.33
CA ALA A 105 24.16 -8.42 -4.39
C ALA A 105 22.74 -8.68 -4.93
N MET A 106 21.74 -8.71 -4.03
CA MET A 106 20.33 -8.82 -4.40
C MET A 106 19.91 -7.63 -5.28
N THR A 107 20.14 -6.41 -4.82
CA THR A 107 19.75 -5.18 -5.53
C THR A 107 20.43 -5.07 -6.90
N ALA A 108 21.72 -5.39 -6.97
CA ALA A 108 22.48 -5.39 -8.22
C ALA A 108 21.91 -6.40 -9.23
N ALA A 109 21.61 -7.63 -8.79
CA ALA A 109 21.05 -8.67 -9.65
C ALA A 109 19.65 -8.31 -10.17
N ILE A 110 18.82 -7.64 -9.38
CA ILE A 110 17.50 -7.17 -9.79
C ILE A 110 17.61 -6.13 -10.90
N ARG A 111 18.52 -5.16 -10.75
CA ARG A 111 18.77 -4.12 -11.76
C ARG A 111 19.38 -4.68 -13.04
N GLU A 112 20.34 -5.61 -12.91
CA GLU A 112 20.96 -6.31 -14.05
C GLU A 112 19.91 -7.09 -14.86
N ALA A 113 18.93 -7.69 -14.18
CA ALA A 113 17.82 -8.38 -14.81
C ALA A 113 16.79 -7.44 -15.47
N GLY A 114 16.94 -6.12 -15.35
CA GLY A 114 15.97 -5.13 -15.85
C GLY A 114 14.68 -5.06 -15.03
N LEU A 115 14.66 -5.65 -13.83
CA LEU A 115 13.48 -5.80 -12.99
C LEU A 115 13.34 -4.72 -11.91
N GLY A 116 14.20 -3.69 -11.93
CA GLY A 116 14.23 -2.65 -10.90
C GLY A 116 12.95 -1.81 -10.78
N LYS A 117 12.04 -1.86 -11.76
CA LYS A 117 10.74 -1.17 -11.75
C LYS A 117 9.55 -2.07 -11.44
N SER A 118 9.78 -3.36 -11.19
CA SER A 118 8.72 -4.32 -10.88
C SER A 118 8.43 -4.37 -9.39
N LEU A 119 7.17 -4.60 -9.02
CA LEU A 119 6.76 -4.88 -7.65
C LEU A 119 7.67 -5.96 -7.05
N THR A 120 8.33 -5.63 -5.93
CA THR A 120 9.25 -6.52 -5.23
C THR A 120 8.82 -6.71 -3.78
N VAL A 121 8.76 -7.95 -3.33
CA VAL A 121 8.60 -8.30 -1.91
C VAL A 121 9.90 -8.97 -1.46
N ALA A 122 10.53 -8.44 -0.41
CA ALA A 122 11.77 -9.00 0.13
C ALA A 122 11.70 -9.24 1.64
N LEU A 123 12.07 -10.45 2.05
CA LEU A 123 12.35 -10.77 3.44
C LEU A 123 13.81 -10.44 3.73
N LEU A 124 14.04 -9.42 4.57
CA LEU A 124 15.40 -8.96 4.91
C LEU A 124 15.91 -9.59 6.20
N SER A 125 15.00 -9.94 7.11
CA SER A 125 15.29 -10.73 8.31
C SER A 125 14.05 -11.49 8.74
N GLU A 126 14.19 -12.37 9.73
CA GLU A 126 13.04 -13.02 10.36
C GLU A 126 12.11 -12.03 11.08
N ALA A 127 12.53 -10.79 11.32
CA ALA A 127 11.70 -9.76 11.96
C ALA A 127 11.16 -8.71 10.97
N SER A 128 11.61 -8.70 9.72
CA SER A 128 11.35 -7.59 8.81
C SER A 128 11.21 -8.02 7.35
N MET A 129 10.12 -7.54 6.74
CA MET A 129 9.87 -7.64 5.31
C MET A 129 9.69 -6.24 4.72
N VAL A 130 10.21 -6.05 3.52
CA VAL A 130 10.14 -4.79 2.77
C VAL A 130 9.46 -5.02 1.43
N ILE A 131 8.51 -4.16 1.10
CA ILE A 131 7.74 -4.22 -0.13
C ILE A 131 8.02 -2.94 -0.91
N TRP A 132 8.41 -3.07 -2.17
CA TRP A 132 8.55 -1.97 -3.14
C TRP A 132 7.45 -2.10 -4.20
N PRO A 133 6.30 -1.42 -4.03
CA PRO A 133 5.17 -1.56 -4.95
C PRO A 133 5.50 -1.23 -6.41
N ARG A 134 6.41 -0.27 -6.62
CA ARG A 134 6.83 0.23 -7.92
C ARG A 134 8.28 -0.16 -8.27
N GLY A 135 8.82 -1.14 -7.54
CA GLY A 135 10.21 -1.59 -7.65
C GLY A 135 11.23 -0.71 -6.96
N LEU A 136 12.46 -1.23 -6.90
CA LEU A 136 13.61 -0.66 -6.18
C LEU A 136 14.15 0.62 -6.81
N ASP A 137 13.85 0.86 -8.08
CA ASP A 137 14.28 2.06 -8.82
C ASP A 137 13.24 3.19 -8.74
N SER A 138 12.06 2.93 -8.16
CA SER A 138 11.11 3.98 -7.84
C SER A 138 11.67 4.90 -6.76
N LYS A 139 11.30 6.18 -6.85
CA LYS A 139 11.62 7.14 -5.78
C LYS A 139 10.63 7.08 -4.62
N SER A 140 9.57 6.29 -4.77
CA SER A 140 8.58 6.08 -3.73
C SER A 140 9.19 5.26 -2.59
N ALA A 141 8.89 5.64 -1.35
CA ALA A 141 9.38 4.93 -0.19
C ALA A 141 8.81 3.50 -0.14
N PRO A 142 9.61 2.49 0.22
CA PRO A 142 9.09 1.15 0.41
C PRO A 142 8.22 1.05 1.65
N PHE A 143 7.43 -0.02 1.72
CA PHE A 143 6.66 -0.37 2.89
C PHE A 143 7.43 -1.39 3.74
N LEU A 144 7.63 -1.04 5.01
CA LEU A 144 8.22 -1.91 6.01
C LEU A 144 7.10 -2.63 6.78
N LYS A 145 7.08 -3.95 6.73
CA LYS A 145 6.24 -4.82 7.53
C LYS A 145 7.09 -5.52 8.60
N GLU A 146 6.85 -5.13 9.85
CA GLU A 146 7.42 -5.81 11.01
C GLU A 146 6.75 -7.17 11.19
N LEU A 147 7.55 -8.23 11.33
CA LEU A 147 7.12 -9.63 11.42
C LEU A 147 7.21 -10.17 12.85
N GLY A 148 6.81 -9.37 13.83
CA GLY A 148 6.77 -9.80 15.23
C GLY A 148 5.82 -10.99 15.48
N ASP A 149 5.95 -11.59 16.67
CA ASP A 149 5.07 -12.69 17.11
C ASP A 149 3.75 -12.22 17.72
N ALA A 150 3.62 -10.90 17.96
CA ALA A 150 2.37 -10.32 18.39
C ALA A 150 1.29 -10.54 17.32
N PRO A 151 0.07 -10.94 17.69
CA PRO A 151 -1.04 -11.03 16.75
C PRO A 151 -1.24 -9.72 16.01
N VAL A 152 -1.46 -9.79 14.71
CA VAL A 152 -1.84 -8.61 13.92
C VAL A 152 -3.22 -8.16 14.38
N VAL A 153 -3.30 -6.99 15.01
CA VAL A 153 -4.57 -6.41 15.44
C VAL A 153 -5.15 -5.59 14.30
N LEU A 154 -6.32 -6.01 13.82
CA LEU A 154 -7.16 -5.23 12.93
C LEU A 154 -8.40 -4.74 13.70
N ASP A 155 -8.28 -3.57 14.30
CA ASP A 155 -9.39 -2.80 14.87
C ASP A 155 -9.45 -1.41 14.20
N LEU A 156 -10.48 -0.61 14.51
CA LEU A 156 -10.64 0.73 13.91
C LEU A 156 -9.47 1.66 14.25
N ALA A 157 -8.88 1.53 15.44
CA ALA A 157 -7.75 2.36 15.84
C ALA A 157 -6.47 1.96 15.08
N ALA A 158 -6.30 0.68 14.76
CA ALA A 158 -5.21 0.16 13.95
C ALA A 158 -5.35 0.60 12.49
N LEU A 159 -6.58 0.64 11.95
CA LEU A 159 -6.85 1.24 10.64
C LEU A 159 -6.51 2.74 10.65
N ASP A 160 -7.00 3.51 11.63
CA ASP A 160 -6.70 4.94 11.76
C ASP A 160 -5.18 5.21 11.78
N ARG A 161 -4.44 4.48 12.63
CA ARG A 161 -2.97 4.56 12.70
C ARG A 161 -2.29 4.16 11.39
N SER A 162 -2.87 3.24 10.64
CA SER A 162 -2.30 2.76 9.37
C SER A 162 -2.47 3.77 8.26
N LEU A 163 -3.64 4.42 8.18
CA LEU A 163 -3.88 5.51 7.24
C LEU A 163 -2.95 6.70 7.50
N GLU A 164 -2.75 7.06 8.78
CA GLU A 164 -1.79 8.09 9.17
C GLU A 164 -0.35 7.67 8.82
N ALA A 165 0.04 6.43 9.10
CA ALA A 165 1.37 5.94 8.76
C ALA A 165 1.63 5.93 7.24
N PHE A 166 0.64 5.57 6.43
CA PHE A 166 0.72 5.68 4.97
C PHE A 166 0.90 7.14 4.55
N TYR A 167 0.11 8.04 5.11
CA TYR A 167 0.22 9.46 4.81
C TYR A 167 1.63 9.98 5.09
N GLU A 168 2.16 9.67 6.26
CA GLU A 168 3.46 10.18 6.70
C GLU A 168 4.65 9.60 5.96
N ARG A 169 4.59 8.31 5.60
CA ARG A 169 5.74 7.63 4.99
C ARG A 169 5.74 7.70 3.47
N ALA A 170 4.56 7.74 2.83
CA ALA A 170 4.43 7.61 1.39
C ALA A 170 3.73 8.81 0.74
N ALA A 171 2.64 9.31 1.32
CA ALA A 171 1.76 10.24 0.61
C ALA A 171 2.09 11.72 0.79
N ARG A 172 2.78 12.15 1.86
CA ARG A 172 2.92 13.58 2.20
C ARG A 172 3.78 14.39 1.22
N GLN A 173 4.84 13.78 0.68
CA GLN A 173 5.76 14.40 -0.29
C GLN A 173 6.04 13.48 -1.50
N PRO A 174 5.01 12.96 -2.18
CA PRO A 174 5.19 11.95 -3.21
C PRO A 174 5.76 12.63 -4.45
N GLU A 175 6.86 12.11 -5.00
CA GLU A 175 7.41 12.67 -6.25
C GLU A 175 6.58 12.27 -7.47
N GLU A 176 6.12 11.01 -7.50
CA GLU A 176 5.51 10.40 -8.69
C GLU A 176 4.00 10.70 -8.86
N TRP A 177 3.37 11.37 -7.89
CA TRP A 177 1.95 11.79 -8.00
C TRP A 177 1.80 13.14 -8.72
N TRP A 178 2.92 13.83 -9.00
CA TRP A 178 2.95 15.09 -9.72
C TRP A 178 3.43 14.90 -11.16
N ARG A 179 2.76 15.58 -12.09
CA ARG A 179 3.26 15.75 -13.46
C ARG A 179 4.16 16.99 -13.55
N ASP A 180 3.74 18.08 -12.90
CA ASP A 180 4.55 19.28 -12.69
C ASP A 180 4.27 19.80 -11.28
N ARG A 181 5.18 19.50 -10.36
CA ARG A 181 5.06 19.87 -8.95
C ARG A 181 5.12 21.38 -8.74
N SER A 182 5.92 22.09 -9.54
CA SER A 182 6.09 23.55 -9.44
C SER A 182 4.81 24.30 -9.81
N GLN A 183 4.06 23.76 -10.76
CA GLN A 183 2.76 24.29 -11.18
C GLN A 183 1.58 23.63 -10.45
N ARG A 184 1.85 22.71 -9.51
CA ARG A 184 0.84 21.96 -8.75
C ARG A 184 -0.13 21.20 -9.67
N ILE A 185 0.41 20.65 -10.76
CA ILE A 185 -0.29 19.80 -11.72
C ILE A 185 0.00 18.34 -11.36
N THR A 186 -1.04 17.60 -11.00
CA THR A 186 -0.95 16.17 -10.72
C THR A 186 -0.80 15.35 -12.02
N VAL A 187 -0.52 14.07 -11.88
CA VAL A 187 -0.76 13.08 -12.95
C VAL A 187 -2.24 13.09 -13.40
N GLU A 188 -2.57 12.44 -14.51
CA GLU A 188 -3.91 12.53 -15.13
C GLU A 188 -5.03 11.98 -14.23
N GLU A 189 -4.79 10.82 -13.61
CA GLU A 189 -5.73 10.13 -12.72
C GLU A 189 -5.16 10.00 -11.30
N PRO A 190 -5.01 11.12 -10.56
CA PRO A 190 -4.33 11.10 -9.27
C PRO A 190 -5.08 10.26 -8.22
N GLU A 191 -6.42 10.18 -8.30
CA GLU A 191 -7.22 9.37 -7.38
C GLU A 191 -6.91 7.88 -7.51
N SER A 192 -6.84 7.36 -8.75
CA SER A 192 -6.44 5.98 -9.06
C SER A 192 -5.00 5.68 -8.59
N VAL A 193 -4.07 6.62 -8.79
CA VAL A 193 -2.69 6.46 -8.34
C VAL A 193 -2.58 6.39 -6.81
N VAL A 194 -3.30 7.26 -6.09
CA VAL A 194 -3.35 7.24 -4.62
C VAL A 194 -4.02 5.96 -4.11
N GLN A 195 -5.15 5.57 -4.72
CA GLN A 195 -5.87 4.35 -4.39
C GLN A 195 -4.98 3.12 -4.54
N HIS A 196 -4.26 3.01 -5.66
CA HIS A 196 -3.36 1.89 -5.90
C HIS A 196 -2.25 1.80 -4.83
N ASP A 197 -1.61 2.92 -4.50
CA ASP A 197 -0.54 2.94 -3.50
C ASP A 197 -1.06 2.64 -2.08
N LEU A 198 -2.22 3.21 -1.71
CA LEU A 198 -2.86 2.94 -0.42
C LEU A 198 -3.30 1.47 -0.32
N TRP A 199 -3.88 0.93 -1.39
CA TRP A 199 -4.29 -0.46 -1.46
C TRP A 199 -3.10 -1.40 -1.28
N ASN A 200 -1.99 -1.19 -1.99
CA ASN A 200 -0.77 -1.98 -1.81
C ASN A 200 -0.24 -1.91 -0.36
N PHE A 201 -0.29 -0.73 0.25
CA PHE A 201 0.12 -0.55 1.64
C PHE A 201 -0.75 -1.36 2.60
N LEU A 202 -2.08 -1.26 2.47
CA LEU A 202 -3.04 -1.96 3.32
C LEU A 202 -3.00 -3.49 3.10
N LEU A 203 -2.88 -3.93 1.85
CA LEU A 203 -2.75 -5.34 1.48
C LEU A 203 -1.46 -5.95 2.06
N GLY A 204 -0.33 -5.27 1.89
CA GLY A 204 0.94 -5.68 2.51
C GLY A 204 0.81 -5.78 4.03
N LYS A 205 0.13 -4.83 4.67
CA LYS A 205 0.00 -4.75 6.13
C LYS A 205 -0.96 -5.78 6.74
N PHE A 206 -2.12 -6.01 6.12
CA PHE A 206 -3.24 -6.75 6.72
C PHE A 206 -3.60 -8.07 6.04
N SER A 207 -2.90 -8.49 4.99
CA SER A 207 -3.11 -9.76 4.26
C SER A 207 -3.15 -11.03 5.11
N ASP A 208 -2.59 -11.01 6.32
CA ASP A 208 -2.62 -12.15 7.25
C ASP A 208 -3.97 -12.30 7.98
N VAL A 209 -4.75 -11.21 8.09
CA VAL A 209 -5.98 -11.14 8.91
C VAL A 209 -7.19 -10.58 8.18
N ALA A 210 -7.01 -10.01 6.99
CA ALA A 210 -8.08 -9.47 6.17
C ALA A 210 -7.81 -9.60 4.68
N ARG A 211 -8.90 -9.64 3.92
CA ARG A 211 -8.94 -9.45 2.47
C ARG A 211 -9.05 -7.94 2.20
N VAL A 212 -8.07 -7.40 1.49
CA VAL A 212 -8.03 -5.98 1.12
C VAL A 212 -8.21 -5.87 -0.38
N LYS A 213 -9.38 -5.41 -0.82
CA LYS A 213 -9.75 -5.32 -2.24
C LYS A 213 -9.90 -3.88 -2.67
N LYS A 214 -9.60 -3.60 -3.93
CA LYS A 214 -9.89 -2.31 -4.59
C LYS A 214 -11.08 -2.45 -5.55
N GLU A 215 -11.78 -1.36 -5.78
CA GLU A 215 -12.84 -1.26 -6.80
C GLU A 215 -13.92 -2.35 -6.70
N THR A 216 -14.31 -2.68 -5.47
CA THR A 216 -15.30 -3.74 -5.21
C THR A 216 -16.69 -3.24 -5.56
N THR A 217 -17.41 -4.02 -6.36
CA THR A 217 -18.82 -3.73 -6.68
C THR A 217 -19.68 -4.01 -5.45
N ILE A 218 -20.36 -2.98 -4.94
CA ILE A 218 -21.25 -3.04 -3.78
C ILE A 218 -22.61 -2.52 -4.22
N GLY A 219 -23.62 -3.38 -4.21
CA GLY A 219 -24.95 -3.05 -4.72
C GLY A 219 -24.92 -2.54 -6.17
N HIS A 220 -25.20 -1.25 -6.36
CA HIS A 220 -25.15 -0.55 -7.65
C HIS A 220 -23.96 0.40 -7.80
N GLY A 221 -23.06 0.45 -6.81
CA GLY A 221 -21.88 1.30 -6.82
C GLY A 221 -20.58 0.50 -6.79
N ARG A 222 -19.48 1.23 -6.65
CA ARG A 222 -18.13 0.70 -6.61
C ARG A 222 -17.38 1.42 -5.51
N ALA A 223 -16.92 0.68 -4.51
CA ALA A 223 -16.14 1.21 -3.41
C ALA A 223 -14.65 1.18 -3.76
N ASP A 224 -13.94 2.25 -3.41
CA ASP A 224 -12.54 2.38 -3.78
C ASP A 224 -11.68 1.30 -3.12
N ILE A 225 -11.80 1.09 -1.80
CA ILE A 225 -11.11 0.02 -1.07
C ILE A 225 -12.04 -0.57 0.00
N THR A 226 -12.06 -1.90 0.11
CA THR A 226 -12.73 -2.63 1.20
C THR A 226 -11.73 -3.46 1.98
N VAL A 227 -11.83 -3.43 3.30
CA VAL A 227 -11.10 -4.29 4.23
C VAL A 227 -12.10 -5.23 4.90
N THR A 228 -12.05 -6.51 4.55
CA THR A 228 -12.95 -7.54 5.09
C THR A 228 -12.13 -8.55 5.87
N PRO A 229 -12.35 -8.69 7.19
CA PRO A 229 -11.55 -9.58 8.00
C PRO A 229 -11.79 -11.05 7.67
N ILE A 230 -10.76 -11.88 7.88
CA ILE A 230 -10.86 -13.34 7.74
C ILE A 230 -11.60 -13.93 8.95
N LYS A 231 -11.40 -13.34 10.14
CA LYS A 231 -12.05 -13.73 11.39
C LYS A 231 -13.05 -12.66 11.86
N PRO A 232 -14.18 -13.05 12.45
CA PRO A 232 -15.26 -12.12 12.79
C PRO A 232 -14.95 -11.17 13.96
N ASP A 233 -13.86 -11.39 14.69
CA ASP A 233 -13.41 -10.55 15.82
C ASP A 233 -12.55 -9.35 15.40
N HIS A 234 -12.19 -9.26 14.12
CA HIS A 234 -11.51 -8.10 13.55
C HIS A 234 -12.50 -7.11 12.92
N ALA A 235 -12.09 -5.85 12.84
CA ALA A 235 -12.91 -4.81 12.21
C ALA A 235 -12.91 -4.91 10.68
N SER A 236 -14.07 -4.60 10.10
CA SER A 236 -14.32 -4.44 8.68
C SER A 236 -14.55 -2.97 8.33
N ALA A 237 -14.13 -2.55 7.14
CA ALA A 237 -14.27 -1.14 6.74
C ALA A 237 -14.35 -0.97 5.23
N VAL A 238 -15.02 0.12 4.82
CA VAL A 238 -14.95 0.67 3.47
C VAL A 238 -14.25 2.02 3.50
N LEU A 239 -13.38 2.26 2.52
CA LEU A 239 -12.66 3.49 2.33
C LEU A 239 -13.06 4.06 0.96
N GLU A 240 -13.53 5.30 0.97
CA GLU A 240 -13.74 6.13 -0.21
C GLU A 240 -12.65 7.19 -0.26
N LEU A 241 -12.06 7.38 -1.42
CA LEU A 241 -10.99 8.32 -1.68
C LEU A 241 -11.51 9.48 -2.51
N LYS A 242 -11.02 10.68 -2.20
CA LYS A 242 -11.22 11.85 -3.05
C LYS A 242 -9.92 12.62 -3.20
N VAL A 243 -9.61 13.07 -4.41
CA VAL A 243 -8.49 13.98 -4.65
C VAL A 243 -8.98 15.41 -4.92
N THR A 244 -8.49 16.37 -4.13
CA THR A 244 -8.67 17.81 -4.42
C THR A 244 -7.40 18.40 -5.01
N ARG A 245 -7.52 19.32 -5.96
CA ARG A 245 -6.37 19.92 -6.67
C ARG A 245 -6.67 21.34 -7.13
N ASP A 246 -5.64 22.17 -7.28
CA ASP A 246 -5.80 23.54 -7.77
C ASP A 246 -6.02 23.60 -9.28
N PHE A 247 -5.51 22.61 -10.00
CA PHE A 247 -5.53 22.56 -11.46
C PHE A 247 -5.89 21.17 -11.97
N ARG A 248 -6.77 21.12 -12.97
CA ARG A 248 -6.96 19.90 -13.77
C ARG A 248 -5.76 19.69 -14.66
N THR A 249 -5.26 18.46 -14.67
CA THR A 249 -4.20 18.01 -15.57
C THR A 249 -4.65 18.16 -17.03
N PRO A 250 -3.95 18.95 -17.87
CA PRO A 250 -4.17 19.00 -19.32
C PRO A 250 -4.18 17.61 -19.94
N ARG A 251 -5.17 17.33 -20.78
CA ARG A 251 -5.28 16.09 -21.54
C ARG A 251 -4.33 16.12 -22.74
N PRO A 252 -4.00 14.98 -23.36
CA PRO A 252 -3.31 14.95 -24.64
C PRO A 252 -3.98 15.90 -25.64
N GLY A 253 -3.19 16.80 -26.24
CA GLY A 253 -3.68 17.82 -27.17
C GLY A 253 -4.17 19.13 -26.52
N THR A 254 -4.22 19.26 -25.20
CA THR A 254 -4.44 20.54 -24.52
C THR A 254 -3.18 20.98 -23.74
N VAL A 255 -2.87 22.28 -23.81
CA VAL A 255 -1.62 22.81 -23.23
C VAL A 255 -1.86 23.50 -21.88
N ARG A 256 -3.06 24.04 -21.66
CA ARG A 256 -3.35 24.90 -20.50
C ARG A 256 -4.07 24.16 -19.39
N ALA A 257 -3.50 24.19 -18.19
CA ALA A 257 -4.15 23.67 -17.00
C ALA A 257 -5.35 24.54 -16.61
N THR A 258 -6.46 23.89 -16.25
CA THR A 258 -7.69 24.60 -15.88
C THR A 258 -7.80 24.67 -14.36
N ARG A 259 -7.93 25.89 -13.82
CA ARG A 259 -8.04 26.10 -12.37
C ARG A 259 -9.35 25.54 -11.83
N ILE A 260 -9.29 24.90 -10.67
CA ILE A 260 -10.43 24.40 -9.91
C ILE A 260 -10.69 25.36 -8.75
N SER A 261 -11.95 25.71 -8.52
CA SER A 261 -12.32 26.60 -7.41
C SER A 261 -12.32 25.85 -6.07
N LEU A 262 -12.13 26.57 -4.96
CA LEU A 262 -12.24 25.99 -3.62
C LEU A 262 -13.63 25.36 -3.40
N LYS A 263 -14.69 26.03 -3.85
CA LYS A 263 -16.06 25.50 -3.78
C LYS A 263 -16.17 24.16 -4.50
N SER A 264 -15.63 24.06 -5.72
CA SER A 264 -15.64 22.81 -6.49
C SER A 264 -14.85 21.69 -5.80
N ASN A 265 -13.73 22.00 -5.14
CA ASN A 265 -12.99 21.02 -4.35
C ASN A 265 -13.77 20.57 -3.12
N ILE A 266 -14.47 21.48 -2.43
CA ILE A 266 -15.33 21.15 -1.30
C ILE A 266 -16.50 20.26 -1.76
N ASP A 267 -17.22 20.67 -2.80
CA ASP A 267 -18.37 19.92 -3.34
C ASP A 267 -17.93 18.50 -3.78
N TRP A 268 -16.77 18.38 -4.43
CA TRP A 268 -16.19 17.09 -4.81
C TRP A 268 -15.83 16.22 -3.60
N ALA A 269 -15.12 16.78 -2.62
CA ALA A 269 -14.73 16.04 -1.41
C ALA A 269 -15.94 15.57 -0.61
N GLN A 270 -16.97 16.41 -0.46
CA GLN A 270 -18.20 16.07 0.26
C GLN A 270 -19.03 15.00 -0.44
N SER A 271 -18.95 14.89 -1.78
CA SER A 271 -19.70 13.89 -2.53
C SER A 271 -19.40 12.44 -2.10
N GLY A 272 -18.19 12.17 -1.60
CA GLY A 272 -17.80 10.85 -1.11
C GLY A 272 -18.45 10.43 0.20
N VAL A 273 -19.01 11.36 0.99
CA VAL A 273 -19.59 11.05 2.32
C VAL A 273 -20.79 10.12 2.22
N ALA A 274 -21.77 10.48 1.39
CA ALA A 274 -22.98 9.68 1.24
C ALA A 274 -22.68 8.33 0.57
N GLN A 275 -21.70 8.31 -0.37
CA GLN A 275 -21.25 7.10 -1.05
C GLN A 275 -20.67 6.09 -0.04
N THR A 276 -19.68 6.51 0.76
CA THR A 276 -19.03 5.62 1.74
C THR A 276 -19.98 5.14 2.84
N ALA A 277 -20.92 6.00 3.28
CA ALA A 277 -21.95 5.61 4.23
C ALA A 277 -22.88 4.53 3.66
N ALA A 278 -23.36 4.71 2.42
CA ALA A 278 -24.21 3.73 1.75
C ALA A 278 -23.50 2.38 1.58
N TYR A 279 -22.23 2.38 1.15
CA TYR A 279 -21.45 1.15 0.99
C TYR A 279 -21.26 0.39 2.30
N ARG A 280 -20.98 1.11 3.41
CA ARG A 280 -20.88 0.49 4.73
C ARG A 280 -22.21 -0.17 5.12
N ASP A 281 -23.32 0.53 4.92
CA ASP A 281 -24.63 0.05 5.34
C ASP A 281 -25.10 -1.15 4.49
N ASP A 282 -24.84 -1.14 3.18
CA ASP A 282 -25.17 -2.21 2.24
C ASP A 282 -24.40 -3.51 2.55
N GLU A 283 -23.10 -3.41 2.84
CA GLU A 283 -22.23 -4.55 3.16
C GLU A 283 -22.15 -4.87 4.66
N ARG A 284 -22.86 -4.10 5.51
CA ARG A 284 -22.84 -4.23 6.98
C ARG A 284 -21.44 -4.19 7.58
N LEU A 285 -20.61 -3.26 7.10
CA LEU A 285 -19.24 -3.06 7.58
C LEU A 285 -19.21 -2.25 8.88
N ASP A 286 -18.17 -2.42 9.70
CA ASP A 286 -18.07 -1.75 11.01
C ASP A 286 -17.81 -0.25 10.89
N ALA A 287 -17.14 0.19 9.82
CA ALA A 287 -16.77 1.58 9.62
C ALA A 287 -16.77 2.03 8.16
N ALA A 288 -17.01 3.33 7.97
CA ALA A 288 -16.88 4.04 6.71
C ALA A 288 -15.83 5.13 6.86
N TYR A 289 -14.91 5.19 5.90
CA TYR A 289 -13.84 6.17 5.84
C TYR A 289 -13.96 7.01 4.58
N LEU A 290 -13.77 8.32 4.73
CA LEU A 290 -13.53 9.23 3.62
C LEU A 290 -12.12 9.80 3.74
N CYS A 291 -11.26 9.46 2.79
CA CYS A 291 -9.86 9.88 2.75
C CYS A 291 -9.66 10.91 1.64
N VAL A 292 -9.53 12.18 2.02
CA VAL A 292 -9.33 13.28 1.06
C VAL A 292 -7.84 13.61 0.93
N TYR A 293 -7.25 13.29 -0.21
CA TYR A 293 -5.86 13.62 -0.52
C TYR A 293 -5.80 14.95 -1.24
N ASP A 294 -5.31 15.96 -0.54
CA ASP A 294 -5.41 17.35 -0.95
C ASP A 294 -4.10 17.87 -1.55
N PHE A 295 -4.10 18.06 -2.86
CA PHE A 295 -3.01 18.64 -3.63
C PHE A 295 -3.17 20.15 -3.80
N CYS A 296 -4.06 20.84 -3.08
CA CYS A 296 -4.23 22.30 -3.14
C CYS A 296 -3.14 23.11 -2.40
N ALA A 297 -3.01 24.38 -2.79
CA ALA A 297 -1.99 25.29 -2.30
C ALA A 297 -2.33 25.85 -0.93
N GLY A 298 -1.40 25.66 -0.01
CA GLY A 298 -1.56 25.99 1.40
C GLY A 298 -2.57 25.08 2.10
N LYS A 299 -2.52 25.10 3.44
CA LYS A 299 -3.50 24.40 4.26
C LYS A 299 -4.87 25.06 4.07
N LYS A 300 -5.82 24.34 3.48
CA LYS A 300 -7.23 24.74 3.29
C LYS A 300 -8.12 24.09 4.36
N PRO A 301 -8.15 24.60 5.61
CA PRO A 301 -8.97 24.01 6.68
C PRO A 301 -10.46 23.97 6.32
N GLN A 302 -10.91 24.80 5.38
CA GLN A 302 -12.30 24.81 4.89
C GLN A 302 -12.71 23.46 4.27
N ILE A 303 -11.79 22.75 3.60
CA ILE A 303 -12.09 21.43 3.02
C ILE A 303 -12.32 20.41 4.14
N GLU A 304 -11.44 20.38 5.13
CA GLU A 304 -11.52 19.48 6.28
C GLU A 304 -12.79 19.72 7.11
N GLN A 305 -13.08 20.98 7.43
CA GLN A 305 -14.30 21.36 8.16
C GLN A 305 -15.56 20.95 7.41
N ALA A 306 -15.59 21.14 6.08
CA ALA A 306 -16.74 20.81 5.26
C ALA A 306 -17.00 19.29 5.20
N ILE A 307 -15.96 18.46 5.05
CA ILE A 307 -16.11 17.00 5.03
C ILE A 307 -16.47 16.47 6.42
N GLN A 308 -15.87 16.98 7.50
CA GLN A 308 -16.19 16.55 8.87
C GLN A 308 -17.63 16.91 9.25
N HIS A 309 -18.08 18.12 8.91
CA HIS A 309 -19.46 18.53 9.14
C HIS A 309 -20.47 17.66 8.36
N ALA A 310 -20.18 17.36 7.09
CA ALA A 310 -21.03 16.51 6.27
C ALA A 310 -21.03 15.04 6.73
N ALA A 311 -19.91 14.54 7.25
CA ALA A 311 -19.71 13.16 7.66
C ALA A 311 -20.33 12.81 9.02
N ALA A 312 -20.42 13.79 9.94
CA ALA A 312 -20.89 13.57 11.30
C ALA A 312 -22.28 12.92 11.40
N PRO A 313 -23.31 13.33 10.63
CA PRO A 313 -24.64 12.70 10.69
C PRO A 313 -24.66 11.23 10.28
N TYR A 314 -23.69 10.80 9.46
CA TYR A 314 -23.63 9.43 8.91
C TYR A 314 -22.62 8.54 9.64
N ASN A 315 -21.97 9.04 10.71
CA ASN A 315 -20.88 8.36 11.41
C ASN A 315 -19.76 7.90 10.44
N VAL A 316 -19.40 8.76 9.49
CA VAL A 316 -18.28 8.54 8.58
C VAL A 316 -17.02 9.18 9.17
N LYS A 317 -15.90 8.45 9.19
CA LYS A 317 -14.59 8.98 9.59
C LYS A 317 -13.97 9.71 8.41
N ALA A 318 -14.06 11.05 8.41
CA ALA A 318 -13.51 11.89 7.34
C ALA A 318 -12.17 12.53 7.74
N SER A 319 -11.14 12.27 6.93
CA SER A 319 -9.78 12.77 7.14
C SER A 319 -9.26 13.48 5.89
N ARG A 320 -8.53 14.59 6.10
CA ARG A 320 -7.83 15.31 5.03
C ARG A 320 -6.32 15.12 5.17
N TYR A 321 -5.69 14.65 4.10
CA TYR A 321 -4.24 14.43 3.99
C TYR A 321 -3.65 15.46 3.03
N TRP A 322 -2.92 16.46 3.54
CA TRP A 322 -2.37 17.53 2.71
C TRP A 322 -1.05 17.12 2.04
N ILE A 323 -1.00 17.19 0.72
CA ILE A 323 0.12 16.76 -0.13
C ILE A 323 0.95 17.98 -0.53
N THR A 324 2.20 18.01 -0.09
CA THR A 324 3.06 19.18 -0.24
C THR A 324 3.81 19.16 -1.58
N ALA A 325 3.86 20.30 -2.25
CA ALA A 325 4.53 20.48 -3.54
C ALA A 325 6.02 20.87 -3.40
N SER A 326 6.52 21.14 -2.19
CA SER A 326 7.93 21.45 -1.99
C SER A 326 8.38 21.16 -0.57
N HIS A 327 9.70 21.12 -0.36
CA HIS A 327 10.26 21.10 1.00
C HIS A 327 9.95 22.38 1.77
N GLU A 328 9.72 23.51 1.10
CA GLU A 328 9.30 24.74 1.76
C GLU A 328 7.91 24.60 2.37
N GLU A 329 6.92 24.13 1.60
CA GLU A 329 5.56 23.86 2.10
C GLU A 329 5.59 22.82 3.24
N HIS A 330 6.37 21.76 3.07
CA HIS A 330 6.52 20.73 4.11
C HIS A 330 7.14 21.25 5.40
N ARG A 331 8.21 22.06 5.30
CA ARG A 331 8.80 22.70 6.48
C ARG A 331 7.82 23.64 7.15
N ALA A 332 7.08 24.43 6.39
CA ALA A 332 6.08 25.34 6.94
C ALA A 332 4.95 24.60 7.69
N ASP A 333 4.56 23.41 7.23
CA ASP A 333 3.55 22.57 7.90
C ASP A 333 4.09 21.87 9.15
N ARG A 334 5.29 21.27 9.07
CA ARG A 334 5.84 20.39 10.13
C ARG A 334 6.68 21.12 11.16
N TYR A 335 7.41 22.13 10.73
CA TYR A 335 8.36 22.87 11.54
C TYR A 335 8.02 24.36 11.41
N PRO A 336 6.78 24.77 11.77
CA PRO A 336 6.41 26.16 11.69
C PRO A 336 7.42 26.97 12.50
N LEU A 337 8.04 27.97 11.86
CA LEU A 337 8.93 28.88 12.57
C LEU A 337 8.13 29.49 13.70
N MET A 338 8.48 29.14 14.94
CA MET A 338 7.86 29.72 16.11
C MET A 338 8.06 31.24 16.02
N PRO A 339 7.03 32.06 16.28
CA PRO A 339 7.19 33.50 16.34
C PRO A 339 8.37 33.84 17.23
N SER A 340 9.25 34.72 16.78
CA SER A 340 10.43 35.16 17.53
C SER A 340 10.01 35.59 18.94
N GLY A 341 10.33 34.78 19.94
CA GLY A 341 9.94 35.02 21.34
C GLY A 341 9.44 33.81 22.12
N THR A 342 9.15 32.67 21.49
CA THR A 342 8.79 31.44 22.22
C THR A 342 10.03 30.58 22.47
N PRO A 343 10.44 30.34 23.74
CA PRO A 343 11.60 29.50 24.01
C PRO A 343 11.34 28.05 23.54
N PRO A 344 12.36 27.35 23.02
CA PRO A 344 12.19 25.98 22.55
C PRO A 344 11.78 25.08 23.71
N VAL A 345 10.67 24.37 23.55
CA VAL A 345 10.32 23.25 24.43
C VAL A 345 11.35 22.16 24.14
N LYS A 346 12.14 21.79 25.15
CA LYS A 346 13.06 20.66 25.07
C LYS A 346 12.24 19.38 24.80
N ALA A 347 12.66 18.64 23.77
CA ALA A 347 12.21 17.28 23.53
C ALA A 347 12.64 16.34 24.66
#